data_AF-A0A944TKC9-F1
#
_entry.id   AF-A0A944TKC9-F1
#
_cell.length_a   1.000
_cell.length_b   1.000
_cell.length_c   1.000
_cell.angle_alpha   90.00
_cell.angle_beta   90.00
_cell.angle_gamma   90.00
#
_symmetry.space_group_name_H-M   'P 1'
#
loop_
_entity.id
_entity.type
_entity.pdbx_description
1 polymer ?
#
loop_
_entity_poly.entity_id
_entity_poly.type
_entity_poly.pdbx_seq_one_letter_code
_entity_poly.pdbx_strand_id
1 'polypeptide(L)'
;MLQQITKKVQAGERITGEEGLWLMQEAELLDLAPLAEIIRQRHNPNKNVTYVVDTNLNYTNLCDAFCSFCAFYRTDPNDPSAYTYTVHQIMDKIERARKNGVRTVLMQGGLNSELQLDYYVQMVAETKKRFPDVTPHYWSAPEIVRMSEVSELSYEQVFQALYDAGQRSMPGGGSEILSNEVKATVSRFKPKDTVDQWTKVHEAAHKVGLESTATMMYGHVEKDHHIIESFEH
;
A
#
# COMPACT_ATOMS: atom_id res chain seq x y z
N MET A 1 26.37 -5.37 21.51
CA MET A 1 25.16 -5.75 20.77
C MET A 1 25.47 -6.18 19.34
N LEU A 2 26.15 -5.37 18.52
CA LEU A 2 26.43 -5.68 17.11
C LEU A 2 26.96 -7.11 16.86
N GLN A 3 27.98 -7.57 17.59
CA GLN A 3 28.52 -8.94 17.43
C GLN A 3 27.48 -10.05 17.65
N GLN A 4 26.55 -9.86 18.59
CA GLN A 4 25.46 -10.81 18.84
C GLN A 4 24.50 -10.84 17.65
N ILE A 5 24.11 -9.66 17.16
CA ILE A 5 23.24 -9.52 15.98
C ILE A 5 23.90 -10.13 14.75
N THR A 6 25.20 -9.89 14.54
CA THR A 6 25.96 -10.49 13.43
C THR A 6 25.88 -12.01 13.45
N LYS A 7 26.04 -12.64 14.62
CA LYS A 7 25.91 -14.10 14.77
C LYS A 7 24.51 -14.59 14.38
N LYS A 8 23.46 -13.89 14.83
CA LYS A 8 22.07 -14.20 14.46
C LYS A 8 21.85 -14.10 12.94
N VAL A 9 22.27 -12.99 12.34
CA VAL A 9 22.17 -12.76 10.88
C VAL A 9 22.88 -13.87 10.10
N GLN A 10 24.08 -14.27 10.51
CA GLN A 10 24.84 -15.37 9.90
C GLN A 10 24.13 -16.72 10.07
N ALA A 11 23.53 -16.98 11.23
CA ALA A 11 22.75 -18.19 11.50
C ALA A 11 21.36 -18.19 10.83
N GLY A 12 20.87 -17.03 10.35
CA GLY A 12 19.52 -16.89 9.81
C GLY A 12 18.44 -16.79 10.87
N GLU A 13 18.81 -16.38 12.08
CA GLU A 13 17.90 -16.17 13.20
C GLU A 13 17.26 -14.78 13.15
N ARG A 14 16.00 -14.68 13.56
CA ARG A 14 15.26 -13.42 13.65
C ARG A 14 15.82 -12.55 14.78
N ILE A 15 16.06 -11.28 14.49
CA ILE A 15 16.40 -10.27 15.49
C ILE A 15 15.15 -9.81 16.25
N THR A 16 15.31 -9.38 17.49
CA THR A 16 14.20 -8.82 18.30
C THR A 16 13.94 -7.35 17.98
N GLY A 17 12.79 -6.81 18.38
CA GLY A 17 12.53 -5.37 18.31
C GLY A 17 13.55 -4.53 19.07
N GLU A 18 14.00 -4.99 20.25
CA GLU A 18 15.07 -4.33 21.02
C GLU A 18 16.40 -4.31 20.25
N GLU A 19 16.78 -5.42 19.61
CA GLU A 19 17.97 -5.48 18.76
C GLU A 19 17.82 -4.57 17.54
N GLY A 20 16.63 -4.50 16.93
CA GLY A 20 16.31 -3.59 15.83
C GLY A 20 16.42 -2.12 16.22
N LEU A 21 15.87 -1.74 17.38
CA LEU A 21 15.94 -0.38 17.91
C LEU A 21 17.40 0.02 18.17
N TRP A 22 18.19 -0.89 18.75
CA TRP A 22 19.62 -0.65 18.94
C TRP A 22 20.35 -0.42 17.62
N LEU A 23 20.04 -1.20 16.56
CA LEU A 23 20.63 -0.98 15.23
C LEU A 23 20.27 0.39 14.66
N MET A 24 19.04 0.86 14.85
CA MET A 24 18.63 2.18 14.36
C MET A 24 19.38 3.34 15.03
N GLN A 25 19.69 3.19 16.32
CA GLN A 25 20.22 4.28 17.15
C GLN A 25 21.74 4.30 17.22
N GLU A 26 22.38 3.13 17.20
CA GLU A 26 23.78 2.98 17.60
C GLU A 26 24.67 2.38 16.50
N ALA A 27 24.10 1.76 15.46
CA ALA A 27 24.89 1.13 14.42
C ALA A 27 25.24 2.09 13.27
N GLU A 28 26.50 2.05 12.84
CA GLU A 28 26.96 2.80 11.69
C GLU A 28 26.50 2.12 10.39
N LEU A 29 26.22 2.91 9.36
CA LEU A 29 25.74 2.40 8.06
C LEU A 29 26.69 1.35 7.46
N LEU A 30 28.01 1.53 7.60
CA LEU A 30 29.01 0.63 7.05
C LEU A 30 29.09 -0.72 7.79
N ASP A 31 28.59 -0.79 9.03
CA ASP A 31 28.44 -2.04 9.77
C ASP A 31 27.14 -2.76 9.38
N LEU A 32 26.08 -2.01 9.01
CA LEU A 32 24.78 -2.55 8.62
C LEU A 32 24.78 -3.15 7.20
N ALA A 33 25.40 -2.47 6.24
CA ALA A 33 25.41 -2.88 4.84
C ALA A 33 25.83 -4.35 4.60
N PRO A 34 26.94 -4.87 5.17
CA PRO A 34 27.31 -6.26 4.97
C PRO A 34 26.32 -7.26 5.61
N LEU A 35 25.68 -6.89 6.72
CA LEU A 35 24.66 -7.73 7.36
C LEU A 35 23.39 -7.82 6.50
N ALA A 36 22.95 -6.70 5.92
CA ALA A 36 21.82 -6.67 5.00
C ALA A 36 22.09 -7.49 3.74
N GLU A 37 23.32 -7.45 3.19
CA GLU A 37 23.68 -8.23 2.00
C GLU A 37 23.63 -9.74 2.26
N ILE A 38 23.99 -10.21 3.46
CA ILE A 38 23.85 -11.63 3.85
C ILE A 38 22.38 -12.05 3.76
N ILE A 39 21.46 -11.25 4.29
CA ILE A 39 20.02 -11.55 4.24
C ILE A 39 19.51 -11.49 2.80
N ARG A 40 19.91 -10.46 2.02
CA ARG A 40 19.55 -10.35 0.60
C ARG A 40 20.00 -11.57 -0.20
N GLN A 41 21.24 -12.04 -0.01
CA GLN A 41 21.78 -13.24 -0.66
C GLN A 41 21.05 -14.51 -0.26
N ARG A 42 20.65 -14.63 1.00
CA ARG A 42 19.90 -15.80 1.47
C ARG A 42 18.53 -15.92 0.78
N HIS A 43 17.81 -14.81 0.61
CA HIS A 43 16.50 -14.81 -0.07
C HIS A 43 16.60 -14.76 -1.59
N ASN A 44 17.65 -14.11 -2.12
CA ASN A 44 17.87 -13.89 -3.54
C ASN A 44 19.31 -14.30 -3.93
N PRO A 45 19.62 -15.60 -3.96
CA PRO A 45 20.99 -16.08 -4.19
C PRO A 45 21.53 -15.74 -5.58
N ASN A 46 20.62 -15.54 -6.53
CA ASN A 46 20.95 -15.17 -7.90
C ASN A 46 21.27 -13.67 -7.98
N LYS A 47 22.11 -13.28 -8.94
CA LYS A 47 22.44 -11.85 -9.18
C LYS A 47 21.38 -11.11 -9.99
N ASN A 48 20.19 -11.70 -10.15
CA ASN A 48 19.11 -11.10 -10.92
C ASN A 48 18.46 -10.00 -10.09
N VAL A 49 18.34 -8.81 -10.67
CA VAL A 49 17.54 -7.71 -10.13
C VAL A 49 16.29 -7.61 -10.99
N THR A 50 15.12 -7.75 -10.37
CA THR A 50 13.84 -7.62 -11.05
C THR A 50 13.35 -6.18 -11.00
N TYR A 51 12.61 -5.78 -12.02
CA TYR A 51 11.92 -4.50 -12.05
C TYR A 51 10.62 -4.67 -12.84
N VAL A 52 9.70 -3.74 -12.62
CA VAL A 52 8.47 -3.62 -13.42
C VAL A 52 8.31 -2.18 -13.84
N VAL A 53 7.88 -1.96 -15.08
CA VAL A 53 7.50 -0.62 -15.54
C VAL A 53 6.07 -0.39 -15.08
N ASP A 54 5.93 0.46 -14.06
CA ASP A 54 4.67 0.77 -13.41
C ASP A 54 4.23 2.22 -13.69
N THR A 55 2.96 2.51 -13.48
CA THR A 55 2.45 3.88 -13.45
C THR A 55 1.51 4.05 -12.26
N ASN A 56 1.60 5.20 -11.59
CA ASN A 56 0.59 5.60 -10.61
C ASN A 56 -0.53 6.37 -11.32
N LEU A 57 -1.78 5.93 -11.15
CA LEU A 57 -2.97 6.62 -11.63
C LEU A 57 -3.92 6.92 -10.49
N ASN A 58 -4.55 8.09 -10.52
CA ASN A 58 -5.58 8.46 -9.57
C ASN A 58 -6.94 8.59 -10.25
N TYR A 59 -7.93 7.87 -9.71
CA TYR A 59 -9.28 7.79 -10.27
C TYR A 59 -10.17 8.95 -9.81
N THR A 60 -9.93 9.45 -8.61
CA THR A 60 -10.58 10.63 -8.03
C THR A 60 -9.62 11.31 -7.07
N ASN A 61 -9.76 12.62 -6.91
CA ASN A 61 -9.14 13.35 -5.80
C ASN A 61 -10.16 13.81 -4.73
N LEU A 62 -11.43 13.42 -4.87
CA LEU A 62 -12.44 13.67 -3.83
C LEU A 62 -12.22 12.74 -2.65
N CYS A 63 -11.99 13.28 -1.46
CA CYS A 63 -11.63 12.51 -0.28
C CYS A 63 -12.13 13.19 1.00
N ASP A 64 -12.52 12.39 1.98
CA ASP A 64 -12.97 12.83 3.29
C ASP A 64 -12.07 12.32 4.44
N ALA A 65 -10.81 11.99 4.13
CA ALA A 65 -9.83 11.52 5.11
C ALA A 65 -9.16 12.67 5.88
N PHE A 66 -9.02 13.85 5.26
CA PHE A 66 -8.43 15.06 5.86
C PHE A 66 -7.00 14.87 6.42
N CYS A 67 -6.15 14.13 5.72
CA CYS A 67 -4.75 13.93 6.11
C CYS A 67 -4.00 15.27 6.13
N SER A 68 -3.27 15.55 7.22
CA SER A 68 -2.59 16.84 7.43
C SER A 68 -1.47 17.16 6.42
N PHE A 69 -0.91 16.12 5.80
CA PHE A 69 0.21 16.19 4.87
C PHE A 69 -0.22 16.11 3.38
N CYS A 70 -1.49 15.83 3.10
CA CYS A 70 -1.94 15.54 1.75
C CYS A 70 -2.43 16.81 1.02
N ALA A 71 -1.68 17.25 0.00
CA ALA A 71 -2.10 18.35 -0.87
C ALA A 71 -3.06 17.92 -2.01
N PHE A 72 -3.24 16.61 -2.19
CA PHE A 72 -3.97 16.02 -3.31
C PHE A 72 -5.49 16.12 -3.15
N TYR A 73 -6.01 15.94 -1.93
CA TYR A 73 -7.44 15.78 -1.73
C TYR A 73 -8.26 17.06 -1.94
N ARG A 74 -9.50 16.87 -2.35
CA ARG A 74 -10.57 17.89 -2.35
C ARG A 74 -11.76 17.34 -1.58
N THR A 75 -12.39 18.18 -0.78
CA THR A 75 -13.64 17.83 -0.06
C THR A 75 -14.87 18.41 -0.74
N ASP A 76 -14.72 19.50 -1.49
CA ASP A 76 -15.79 20.13 -2.23
C ASP A 76 -15.83 19.60 -3.66
N PRO A 77 -16.92 18.92 -4.11
CA PRO A 77 -17.08 18.50 -5.49
C PRO A 77 -17.17 19.67 -6.49
N ASN A 78 -17.44 20.89 -6.01
CA ASN A 78 -17.47 22.10 -6.84
C ASN A 78 -16.11 22.79 -6.94
N ASP A 79 -15.07 22.29 -6.25
CA ASP A 79 -13.71 22.81 -6.42
C ASP A 79 -13.29 22.65 -7.90
N PRO A 80 -12.77 23.70 -8.57
CA PRO A 80 -12.38 23.61 -9.98
C PRO A 80 -11.32 22.55 -10.29
N SER A 81 -10.58 22.10 -9.28
CA SER A 81 -9.58 21.05 -9.39
C SER A 81 -10.07 19.68 -8.89
N ALA A 82 -11.32 19.57 -8.42
CA ALA A 82 -11.94 18.29 -8.10
C ALA A 82 -12.23 17.49 -9.37
N TYR A 83 -12.03 16.18 -9.31
CA TYR A 83 -12.37 15.28 -10.40
C TYR A 83 -12.69 13.87 -9.90
N THR A 84 -13.51 13.18 -10.68
CA THR A 84 -13.70 11.72 -10.63
C THR A 84 -13.79 11.23 -12.07
N TYR A 85 -12.85 10.42 -12.51
CA TYR A 85 -12.82 9.89 -13.86
C TYR A 85 -13.84 8.76 -14.02
N THR A 86 -14.42 8.64 -15.20
CA THR A 86 -15.18 7.44 -15.59
C THR A 86 -14.24 6.26 -15.85
N VAL A 87 -14.75 5.02 -15.81
CA VAL A 87 -13.99 3.83 -16.18
C VAL A 87 -13.38 3.97 -17.57
N HIS A 88 -14.12 4.52 -18.54
CA HIS A 88 -13.62 4.77 -19.90
C HIS A 88 -12.39 5.70 -19.90
N GLN A 89 -12.47 6.84 -19.21
CA GLN A 89 -11.35 7.79 -19.13
C GLN A 89 -10.11 7.18 -18.46
N ILE A 90 -10.30 6.28 -17.50
CA ILE A 90 -9.21 5.50 -16.90
C ILE A 90 -8.62 4.52 -17.91
N MET A 91 -9.44 3.80 -18.68
CA MET A 91 -8.93 2.89 -19.72
C MET A 91 -8.11 3.64 -20.78
N ASP A 92 -8.51 4.85 -21.17
CA ASP A 92 -7.74 5.69 -22.10
C ASP A 92 -6.37 6.11 -21.53
N LYS A 93 -6.29 6.35 -20.21
CA LYS A 93 -5.03 6.62 -19.51
C LYS A 93 -4.15 5.37 -19.46
N ILE A 94 -4.72 4.21 -19.12
CA ILE A 94 -3.99 2.93 -19.09
C ILE A 94 -3.46 2.58 -20.49
N GLU A 95 -4.24 2.78 -21.55
CA GLU A 95 -3.78 2.51 -22.92
C GLU A 95 -2.56 3.37 -23.28
N ARG A 96 -2.58 4.66 -22.93
CA ARG A 96 -1.45 5.56 -23.15
C ARG A 96 -0.22 5.15 -22.35
N ALA A 97 -0.40 4.77 -21.08
CA ALA A 97 0.70 4.28 -20.24
C ALA A 97 1.30 2.99 -20.82
N ARG A 98 0.44 2.03 -21.20
CA ARG A 98 0.84 0.76 -21.80
C ARG A 98 1.65 0.94 -23.09
N LYS A 99 1.30 1.93 -23.94
CA LYS A 99 2.09 2.28 -25.15
C LYS A 99 3.54 2.67 -24.83
N ASN A 100 3.83 3.07 -23.60
CA ASN A 100 5.19 3.36 -23.09
C ASN A 100 5.83 2.18 -22.35
N GLY A 101 5.29 0.96 -22.46
CA GLY A 101 5.86 -0.26 -21.89
C GLY A 101 5.39 -0.61 -20.47
N VAL A 102 4.43 0.13 -19.93
CA VAL A 102 3.85 -0.13 -18.60
C VAL A 102 3.15 -1.50 -18.55
N ARG A 103 3.43 -2.26 -17.49
CA ARG A 103 2.92 -3.61 -17.21
C ARG A 103 2.13 -3.72 -15.91
N THR A 104 2.27 -2.75 -15.03
CA THR A 104 1.47 -2.65 -13.80
C THR A 104 0.87 -1.26 -13.73
N VAL A 105 -0.34 -1.17 -13.21
CA VAL A 105 -0.96 0.10 -12.87
C VAL A 105 -1.24 0.05 -11.39
N LEU A 106 -0.51 0.87 -10.64
CA LEU A 106 -0.83 1.19 -9.27
C LEU A 106 -1.93 2.25 -9.26
N MET A 107 -3.08 1.94 -8.68
CA MET A 107 -4.21 2.87 -8.65
C MET A 107 -4.63 3.21 -7.23
N GLN A 108 -4.56 4.49 -6.87
CA GLN A 108 -4.95 5.02 -5.56
C GLN A 108 -5.67 6.34 -5.73
N GLY A 109 -6.43 6.81 -4.75
CA GLY A 109 -7.14 8.07 -4.92
C GLY A 109 -7.78 8.59 -3.64
N GLY A 110 -8.75 9.47 -3.81
CA GLY A 110 -9.56 9.94 -2.70
C GLY A 110 -10.64 8.93 -2.29
N LEU A 111 -11.03 8.98 -1.02
CA LEU A 111 -12.11 8.17 -0.43
C LEU A 111 -13.48 8.77 -0.79
N ASN A 112 -13.88 8.64 -2.04
CA ASN A 112 -15.13 9.20 -2.56
C ASN A 112 -16.34 8.28 -2.28
N SER A 113 -17.24 8.72 -1.38
CA SER A 113 -18.46 7.98 -0.98
C SER A 113 -19.52 7.85 -2.08
N GLU A 114 -19.46 8.66 -3.13
CA GLU A 114 -20.44 8.61 -4.23
C GLU A 114 -20.18 7.43 -5.17
N LEU A 115 -19.01 6.79 -5.07
CA LEU A 115 -18.63 5.67 -5.92
C LEU A 115 -19.07 4.34 -5.31
N GLN A 116 -19.97 3.68 -6.03
CA GLN A 116 -20.48 2.35 -5.70
C GLN A 116 -19.46 1.26 -6.06
N LEU A 117 -19.58 0.07 -5.45
CA LEU A 117 -18.66 -1.06 -5.69
C LEU A 117 -18.57 -1.46 -7.18
N ASP A 118 -19.66 -1.30 -7.94
CA ASP A 118 -19.72 -1.64 -9.36
C ASP A 118 -18.72 -0.85 -10.22
N TYR A 119 -18.45 0.40 -9.87
CA TYR A 119 -17.44 1.25 -10.53
C TYR A 119 -16.05 0.61 -10.44
N TYR A 120 -15.68 0.13 -9.26
CA TYR A 120 -14.40 -0.51 -8.99
C TYR A 120 -14.30 -1.88 -9.70
N VAL A 121 -15.35 -2.70 -9.59
CA VAL A 121 -15.45 -4.01 -10.26
C VAL A 121 -15.36 -3.86 -11.79
N GLN A 122 -16.11 -2.92 -12.38
CA GLN A 122 -16.06 -2.64 -13.82
C GLN A 122 -14.68 -2.17 -14.26
N MET A 123 -13.99 -1.37 -13.44
CA MET A 123 -12.64 -0.91 -13.75
C MET A 123 -11.61 -2.04 -13.82
N VAL A 124 -11.67 -2.98 -12.88
CA VAL A 124 -10.83 -4.19 -12.92
C VAL A 124 -11.17 -5.03 -14.16
N ALA A 125 -12.45 -5.32 -14.38
CA ALA A 125 -12.91 -6.15 -15.48
C ALA A 125 -12.52 -5.58 -16.85
N GLU A 126 -12.73 -4.28 -17.08
CA GLU A 126 -12.35 -3.61 -18.33
C GLU A 126 -10.82 -3.54 -18.49
N THR A 127 -10.06 -3.38 -17.40
CA THR A 127 -8.58 -3.46 -17.46
C THR A 127 -8.16 -4.84 -17.96
N LYS A 128 -8.67 -5.92 -17.35
CA LYS A 128 -8.29 -7.29 -17.73
C LYS A 128 -8.74 -7.67 -19.14
N LYS A 129 -9.90 -7.20 -19.57
CA LYS A 129 -10.46 -7.42 -20.91
C LYS A 129 -9.67 -6.70 -21.99
N ARG A 130 -9.35 -5.41 -21.80
CA ARG A 130 -8.66 -4.59 -22.81
C ARG A 130 -7.14 -4.78 -22.78
N PHE A 131 -6.58 -5.00 -21.60
CA PHE A 131 -5.15 -5.02 -21.36
C PHE A 131 -4.76 -6.24 -20.50
N PRO A 132 -4.91 -7.48 -21.02
CA PRO A 132 -4.70 -8.71 -20.25
C PRO A 132 -3.28 -8.85 -19.68
N ASP A 133 -2.32 -8.16 -20.29
CA ASP A 133 -0.90 -8.08 -19.94
C ASP A 133 -0.54 -6.91 -19.01
N VAL A 134 -1.53 -6.14 -18.57
CA VAL A 134 -1.42 -5.16 -17.48
C VAL A 134 -1.97 -5.78 -16.20
N THR A 135 -1.21 -5.63 -15.11
CA THR A 135 -1.60 -6.06 -13.77
C THR A 135 -2.33 -4.92 -13.05
N PRO A 136 -3.61 -5.11 -12.68
CA PRO A 136 -4.32 -4.16 -11.83
C PRO A 136 -3.83 -4.33 -10.39
N HIS A 137 -2.98 -3.39 -9.94
CA HIS A 137 -2.52 -3.28 -8.55
C HIS A 137 -3.28 -2.12 -7.91
N TYR A 138 -4.58 -2.33 -7.66
CA TYR A 138 -5.51 -1.25 -7.34
C TYR A 138 -5.91 -1.22 -5.87
N TRP A 139 -6.02 0.00 -5.35
CA TRP A 139 -6.63 0.42 -4.09
C TRP A 139 -5.98 -0.14 -2.82
N SER A 140 -5.57 0.77 -1.94
CA SER A 140 -4.99 0.44 -0.64
C SER A 140 -6.07 0.20 0.42
N ALA A 141 -5.65 -0.13 1.64
CA ALA A 141 -6.56 -0.42 2.73
C ALA A 141 -7.63 0.67 2.98
N PRO A 142 -7.30 1.98 2.93
CA PRO A 142 -8.30 3.03 3.13
C PRO A 142 -9.42 3.02 2.09
N GLU A 143 -9.10 2.78 0.82
CA GLU A 143 -10.12 2.65 -0.23
C GLU A 143 -10.99 1.42 -0.03
N ILE A 144 -10.42 0.28 0.37
CA ILE A 144 -11.20 -0.95 0.64
C ILE A 144 -12.13 -0.76 1.84
N VAL A 145 -11.67 -0.08 2.90
CA VAL A 145 -12.51 0.31 4.03
C VAL A 145 -13.69 1.14 3.53
N ARG A 146 -13.45 2.14 2.67
CA ARG A 146 -14.53 2.96 2.10
C ARG A 146 -15.48 2.15 1.21
N MET A 147 -14.97 1.26 0.38
CA MET A 147 -15.82 0.38 -0.43
C MET A 147 -16.73 -0.48 0.43
N SER A 148 -16.21 -1.02 1.53
CA SER A 148 -16.97 -1.80 2.51
C SER A 148 -18.03 -0.95 3.22
N GLU A 149 -17.71 0.28 3.63
CA GLU A 149 -18.67 1.21 4.24
C GLU A 149 -19.81 1.59 3.28
N VAL A 150 -19.51 1.88 2.01
CA VAL A 150 -20.52 2.30 1.01
C VAL A 150 -21.40 1.14 0.56
N SER A 151 -20.83 -0.05 0.40
CA SER A 151 -21.56 -1.24 -0.08
C SER A 151 -22.23 -2.05 1.04
N GLU A 152 -21.93 -1.75 2.31
CA GLU A 152 -22.34 -2.52 3.48
C GLU A 152 -21.88 -4.00 3.43
N LEU A 153 -20.83 -4.30 2.66
CA LEU A 153 -20.24 -5.63 2.53
C LEU A 153 -19.01 -5.78 3.43
N SER A 154 -18.67 -7.02 3.80
CA SER A 154 -17.40 -7.30 4.48
C SER A 154 -16.19 -7.07 3.56
N TYR A 155 -14.99 -6.89 4.13
CA TYR A 155 -13.76 -6.79 3.34
C TYR A 155 -13.56 -8.02 2.43
N GLU A 156 -13.84 -9.23 2.94
CA GLU A 156 -13.75 -10.47 2.17
C GLU A 156 -14.71 -10.47 0.98
N GLN A 157 -15.94 -9.96 1.14
CA GLN A 157 -16.92 -9.85 0.04
C GLN A 157 -16.50 -8.81 -1.00
N VAL A 158 -15.97 -7.66 -0.57
CA VAL A 158 -15.41 -6.64 -1.48
C VAL A 158 -14.25 -7.23 -2.28
N PHE A 159 -13.29 -7.86 -1.61
CA PHE A 159 -12.16 -8.51 -2.30
C PHE A 159 -12.61 -9.65 -3.19
N GLN A 160 -13.61 -10.44 -2.82
CA GLN A 160 -14.15 -11.49 -3.68
C GLN A 160 -14.70 -10.90 -4.98
N ALA A 161 -15.46 -9.80 -4.92
CA ALA A 161 -15.97 -9.12 -6.11
C ALA A 161 -14.83 -8.60 -7.02
N LEU A 162 -13.77 -8.03 -6.43
CA LEU A 162 -12.59 -7.58 -7.16
C LEU A 162 -11.79 -8.76 -7.75
N TYR A 163 -11.68 -9.85 -7.01
CA TYR A 163 -11.01 -11.08 -7.45
C TYR A 163 -11.76 -11.72 -8.62
N ASP A 164 -13.08 -11.79 -8.56
CA ASP A 164 -13.92 -12.32 -9.64
C ASP A 164 -13.81 -11.47 -10.91
N ALA A 165 -13.65 -10.14 -10.76
CA ALA A 165 -13.36 -9.23 -11.86
C ALA A 165 -11.95 -9.38 -12.47
N GLY A 166 -11.03 -10.03 -11.74
CA GLY A 166 -9.69 -10.36 -12.21
C GLY A 166 -8.53 -9.65 -11.50
N GLN A 167 -8.78 -8.96 -10.39
CA GLN A 167 -7.71 -8.39 -9.55
C GLN A 167 -7.01 -9.49 -8.75
N ARG A 168 -5.69 -9.43 -8.67
CA ARG A 168 -4.87 -10.42 -7.94
C ARG A 168 -3.88 -9.80 -6.96
N SER A 169 -3.78 -8.47 -6.95
CA SER A 169 -2.80 -7.77 -6.14
C SER A 169 -3.40 -6.50 -5.53
N MET A 170 -2.94 -6.15 -4.33
CA MET A 170 -3.35 -4.97 -3.57
C MET A 170 -2.13 -4.13 -3.14
N PRO A 171 -2.12 -2.80 -3.37
CA PRO A 171 -1.10 -1.90 -2.84
C PRO A 171 -1.07 -1.79 -1.32
N GLY A 172 0.14 -1.73 -0.76
CA GLY A 172 0.40 -1.57 0.67
C GLY A 172 0.33 -0.15 1.20
N GLY A 173 -0.37 0.77 0.52
CA GLY A 173 -0.58 2.14 0.99
C GLY A 173 -1.49 2.22 2.21
N GLY A 174 -1.55 3.39 2.86
CA GLY A 174 -2.35 3.62 4.07
C GLY A 174 -1.74 3.08 5.37
N SER A 175 -0.58 2.44 5.29
CA SER A 175 0.22 2.07 6.45
C SER A 175 0.84 3.31 7.10
N GLU A 176 1.48 4.17 6.29
CA GLU A 176 2.37 5.25 6.71
C GLU A 176 3.42 4.74 7.72
N ILE A 177 3.17 4.96 9.01
CA ILE A 177 3.80 4.24 10.12
C ILE A 177 2.69 3.44 10.81
N LEU A 178 2.88 2.14 10.96
CA LEU A 178 1.94 1.25 11.67
C LEU A 178 2.12 1.41 13.19
N SER A 179 1.86 2.63 13.67
CA SER A 179 1.78 2.98 15.07
C SER A 179 0.55 3.86 15.28
N ASN A 180 -0.32 3.47 16.22
CA ASN A 180 -1.54 4.24 16.48
C ASN A 180 -1.23 5.64 17.05
N GLU A 181 -0.09 5.84 17.74
CA GLU A 181 0.38 7.15 18.20
C GLU A 181 0.67 8.08 17.01
N VAL A 182 1.44 7.58 16.03
CA VAL A 182 1.79 8.36 14.83
C VAL A 182 0.55 8.62 13.97
N LYS A 183 -0.30 7.60 13.75
CA LYS A 183 -1.54 7.72 12.99
C LYS A 183 -2.49 8.77 13.58
N ALA A 184 -2.62 8.83 14.91
CA ALA A 184 -3.41 9.84 15.60
C ALA A 184 -2.83 11.26 15.44
N THR A 185 -1.52 11.38 15.27
CA THR A 185 -0.85 12.67 15.06
C THR A 185 -1.05 13.20 13.65
N VAL A 186 -1.00 12.32 12.63
CA VAL A 186 -1.07 12.74 11.23
C VAL A 186 -2.50 12.91 10.70
N SER A 187 -3.49 12.22 11.27
CA SER A 187 -4.91 12.32 10.90
C SER A 187 -5.69 13.23 11.83
N ARG A 188 -6.22 14.35 11.30
CA ARG A 188 -6.77 15.46 12.12
C ARG A 188 -8.17 15.25 12.67
N PHE A 189 -9.01 14.44 12.01
CA PHE A 189 -10.47 14.46 12.28
C PHE A 189 -11.04 13.12 12.73
N LYS A 190 -10.47 12.00 12.27
CA LYS A 190 -10.71 10.64 12.78
C LYS A 190 -9.47 9.82 12.45
N PRO A 191 -8.92 9.01 13.37
CA PRO A 191 -8.03 7.92 12.97
C PRO A 191 -8.88 6.89 12.22
N LYS A 192 -9.22 7.18 10.95
CA LYS A 192 -9.45 6.16 9.94
C LYS A 192 -8.11 5.45 9.77
N ASP A 193 -8.11 4.15 9.50
CA ASP A 193 -6.90 3.37 9.22
C ASP A 193 -6.03 3.10 10.46
N THR A 194 -6.64 2.68 11.58
CA THR A 194 -5.88 2.10 12.70
C THR A 194 -5.04 0.92 12.24
N VAL A 195 -3.99 0.58 12.99
CA VAL A 195 -3.14 -0.58 12.64
C VAL A 195 -3.98 -1.85 12.52
N ASP A 196 -4.86 -2.12 13.50
CA ASP A 196 -5.76 -3.27 13.46
C ASP A 196 -6.68 -3.29 12.22
N GLN A 197 -7.15 -2.13 11.78
CA GLN A 197 -7.99 -2.03 10.60
C GLN A 197 -7.18 -2.34 9.33
N TRP A 198 -5.99 -1.76 9.21
CA TRP A 198 -5.07 -2.05 8.11
C TRP A 198 -4.75 -3.54 8.04
N THR A 199 -4.41 -4.15 9.19
CA THR A 199 -4.13 -5.60 9.29
C THR A 199 -5.32 -6.44 8.86
N LYS A 200 -6.54 -6.14 9.35
CA LYS A 200 -7.76 -6.87 8.98
C LYS A 200 -8.08 -6.81 7.49
N VAL A 201 -7.81 -5.68 6.84
CA VAL A 201 -7.99 -5.56 5.39
C VAL A 201 -6.98 -6.44 4.65
N HIS A 202 -5.70 -6.41 5.02
CA HIS A 202 -4.68 -7.25 4.40
C HIS A 202 -4.93 -8.74 4.63
N GLU A 203 -5.36 -9.14 5.83
CA GLU A 203 -5.79 -10.52 6.14
C GLU A 203 -6.95 -10.96 5.25
N ALA A 204 -7.95 -10.10 5.05
CA ALA A 204 -9.09 -10.40 4.17
C ALA A 204 -8.66 -10.58 2.71
N ALA A 205 -7.74 -9.73 2.22
CA ALA A 205 -7.18 -9.86 0.88
C ALA A 205 -6.48 -11.22 0.70
N HIS A 206 -5.65 -11.62 1.67
CA HIS A 206 -4.92 -12.89 1.63
C HIS A 206 -5.85 -14.10 1.71
N LYS A 207 -6.91 -14.05 2.51
CA LYS A 207 -7.92 -15.13 2.59
C LYS A 207 -8.63 -15.39 1.26
N VAL A 208 -8.89 -14.34 0.48
CA VAL A 208 -9.46 -14.45 -0.87
C VAL A 208 -8.42 -14.91 -1.91
N GLY A 209 -7.13 -14.81 -1.58
CA GLY A 209 -6.02 -15.23 -2.43
C GLY A 209 -5.36 -14.10 -3.21
N LEU A 210 -5.55 -12.85 -2.81
CA LEU A 210 -4.76 -11.73 -3.35
C LEU A 210 -3.38 -11.71 -2.69
N GLU A 211 -2.37 -11.33 -3.47
CA GLU A 211 -1.09 -10.88 -2.93
C GLU A 211 -1.17 -9.40 -2.54
N SER A 212 -0.42 -8.96 -1.54
CA SER A 212 -0.34 -7.53 -1.20
C SER A 212 1.09 -7.10 -0.90
N THR A 213 1.34 -5.81 -1.06
CA THR A 213 2.58 -5.18 -0.59
C THR A 213 2.33 -4.50 0.76
N ALA A 214 3.40 -4.11 1.45
CA ALA A 214 3.36 -3.24 2.62
C ALA A 214 4.35 -2.10 2.38
N THR A 215 3.97 -0.88 2.74
CA THR A 215 4.84 0.30 2.60
C THR A 215 5.10 0.92 3.96
N MET A 216 6.16 1.73 4.08
CA MET A 216 6.42 2.51 5.27
C MET A 216 6.94 3.88 4.85
N MET A 217 6.17 4.93 5.13
CA MET A 217 6.61 6.31 4.93
C MET A 217 7.30 6.76 6.21
N TYR A 218 8.58 7.15 6.11
CA TYR A 218 9.40 7.55 7.25
C TYR A 218 10.13 8.86 6.95
N GLY A 219 10.68 9.49 7.99
CA GLY A 219 11.32 10.79 7.98
C GLY A 219 10.39 11.96 8.35
N HIS A 220 9.39 11.73 9.21
CA HIS A 220 8.44 12.76 9.64
C HIS A 220 8.31 12.89 11.17
N VAL A 221 7.12 12.71 11.74
CA VAL A 221 6.81 12.87 13.17
C VAL A 221 7.13 11.63 14.02
N GLU A 222 7.52 10.53 13.40
CA GLU A 222 7.80 9.27 14.06
C GLU A 222 9.12 9.28 14.83
N LYS A 223 9.32 8.26 15.65
CA LYS A 223 10.53 8.02 16.42
C LYS A 223 11.01 6.62 16.04
N ASP A 224 12.27 6.30 16.31
CA ASP A 224 12.83 5.00 15.94
C ASP A 224 11.99 3.82 16.44
N HIS A 225 11.43 3.89 17.65
CA HIS A 225 10.58 2.81 18.18
C HIS A 225 9.26 2.63 17.41
N HIS A 226 8.71 3.68 16.80
CA HIS A 226 7.52 3.57 15.95
C HIS A 226 7.85 2.87 14.61
N ILE A 227 9.07 3.03 14.12
CA ILE A 227 9.57 2.30 12.94
C ILE A 227 9.74 0.83 13.29
N ILE A 228 10.30 0.52 14.46
CA ILE A 228 10.42 -0.86 14.95
C ILE A 228 9.03 -1.50 15.17
N GLU A 229 8.09 -0.80 15.81
CA GLU A 229 6.70 -1.23 15.95
C GLU A 229 6.10 -1.60 14.58
N SER A 230 6.37 -0.78 13.56
CA SER A 230 5.89 -1.05 12.19
C SER A 230 6.45 -2.32 11.57
N PHE A 231 7.71 -2.68 11.85
CA PHE A 231 8.31 -3.92 11.37
C PHE A 231 7.83 -5.19 12.09
N GLU A 232 7.18 -5.06 13.25
CA GLU A 232 6.66 -6.20 14.02
C GLU A 232 5.27 -6.66 13.57
N HIS A 233 4.57 -5.84 12.77
CA HIS A 233 3.30 -6.17 12.12
C HIS A 233 3.48 -7.06 10.88
#